data_AF-A0A1M4MIM7-F1
#
_entry.id   AF-A0A1M4MIM7-F1
#
_cell.length_a   1.000
_cell.length_b   1.000
_cell.length_c   1.000
_cell.angle_alpha   90.00
_cell.angle_beta   90.00
_cell.angle_gamma   90.00
#
_symmetry.space_group_name_H-M   'P 1'
#
loop_
_entity.id
_entity.type
_entity.pdbx_description
1 polymer ?
#
loop_
_entity_poly.entity_id
_entity_poly.type
_entity_poly.pdbx_seq_one_letter_code
_entity_poly.pdbx_strand_id
1 'polypeptide(L)'
;MKRRSLIWLLLSLSAALLAALLLLHAPGTGAVQDPVEEPATTKEPGRAGNLTVILVAGDSRLPQAVPIPSSWRDIEPEKCEPSEEDWAFIRDAATNLSEEEKTRFVTDVREIYAGESTLSQGEQDDLLRRLGYYLIEATEGAGTAP
;
A
#
# COMPACT_ATOMS: atom_id res chain seq x y z
N MET A 1 3.60 -44.60 20.79
CA MET A 1 3.39 -43.59 21.86
C MET A 1 4.04 -42.22 21.58
N LYS A 2 4.35 -41.83 20.32
CA LYS A 2 5.05 -40.54 20.03
C LYS A 2 4.17 -39.39 19.51
N ARG A 3 2.92 -39.67 19.08
CA ARG A 3 2.04 -38.65 18.48
C ARG A 3 1.29 -37.77 19.49
N ARG A 4 1.15 -38.22 20.74
CA ARG A 4 0.44 -37.45 21.79
C ARG A 4 1.30 -36.32 22.37
N SER A 5 2.63 -36.49 22.43
CA SER A 5 3.53 -35.49 23.02
C SER A 5 3.63 -34.19 22.20
N LEU A 6 3.62 -34.31 20.85
CA LEU A 6 3.73 -33.16 19.96
C LEU A 6 2.48 -32.24 20.02
N ILE A 7 1.31 -32.83 20.22
CA ILE A 7 0.03 -32.11 20.31
C ILE A 7 -0.04 -31.28 21.60
N TRP A 8 0.49 -31.80 22.71
CA TRP A 8 0.53 -31.09 24.00
C TRP A 8 1.51 -29.91 24.00
N LEU A 9 2.64 -30.04 23.29
CA LEU A 9 3.61 -28.95 23.10
C LEU A 9 3.01 -27.80 22.26
N LEU A 10 2.29 -28.12 21.19
CA LEU A 10 1.64 -27.12 20.33
C LEU A 10 0.48 -26.39 21.03
N LEU A 11 -0.30 -27.09 21.86
CA LEU A 11 -1.35 -26.46 22.68
C LEU A 11 -0.78 -25.51 23.75
N SER A 12 0.35 -25.89 24.37
CA SER A 12 0.96 -25.05 25.41
C SER A 12 1.57 -23.77 24.82
N LEU A 13 2.15 -23.86 23.62
CA LEU A 13 2.73 -22.70 22.92
C LEU A 13 1.66 -21.70 22.46
N SER A 14 0.50 -22.20 22.01
CA SER A 14 -0.62 -21.36 21.57
C SER A 14 -1.32 -20.65 22.75
N ALA A 15 -1.45 -21.31 23.91
CA ALA A 15 -1.98 -20.68 25.11
C ALA A 15 -1.11 -19.53 25.63
N ALA A 16 0.22 -19.67 25.59
CA ALA A 16 1.16 -18.62 26.01
C ALA A 16 1.12 -17.39 25.08
N LEU A 17 0.97 -17.61 23.77
CA LEU A 17 0.88 -16.54 22.77
C LEU A 17 -0.40 -15.71 22.96
N LEU A 18 -1.53 -16.36 23.21
CA LEU A 18 -2.81 -15.69 23.49
C LEU A 18 -2.77 -14.85 24.78
N ALA A 19 -2.11 -15.33 25.83
CA ALA A 19 -1.96 -14.57 27.07
C ALA A 19 -1.10 -13.31 26.88
N ALA A 20 -0.04 -13.38 26.05
CA ALA A 20 0.80 -12.23 25.73
C ALA A 20 0.08 -11.16 24.90
N LEU A 21 -0.78 -11.57 23.96
CA LEU A 21 -1.60 -10.67 23.14
C LEU A 21 -2.67 -9.91 23.95
N LEU A 22 -3.22 -10.54 24.99
CA LEU A 22 -4.19 -9.91 25.89
C LEU A 22 -3.55 -8.84 26.80
N LEU A 23 -2.29 -9.03 27.20
CA LEU A 23 -1.55 -8.04 28.00
C LEU A 23 -1.15 -6.78 27.21
N LEU A 24 -1.17 -6.84 25.87
CA LEU A 24 -0.82 -5.71 25.01
C LEU A 24 -1.97 -4.70 24.81
N HIS A 25 -3.20 -5.02 25.24
CA HIS A 25 -4.40 -4.22 25.01
C HIS A 25 -5.01 -3.61 26.28
N ALA A 26 -4.28 -3.53 27.39
CA ALA A 26 -4.78 -2.82 28.57
C ALA A 26 -4.71 -1.30 28.34
N PRO A 27 -5.85 -0.57 28.35
CA PRO A 27 -5.84 0.89 28.29
C PRO A 27 -5.36 1.42 29.65
N GLY A 28 -4.17 2.00 29.69
CA GLY A 28 -3.65 2.69 30.86
C GLY A 28 -4.48 3.94 31.16
N THR A 29 -5.31 3.85 32.19
CA THR A 29 -5.97 4.99 32.85
C THR A 29 -4.99 5.67 33.80
N GLY A 30 -4.80 6.98 33.66
CA GLY A 30 -4.01 7.79 34.57
C GLY A 30 -4.21 9.29 34.31
N ALA A 31 -5.17 9.86 35.03
CA ALA A 31 -5.53 11.28 35.03
C ALA A 31 -4.45 12.16 35.69
N VAL A 32 -4.17 13.35 35.13
CA VAL A 32 -3.62 14.51 35.87
C VAL A 32 -4.19 15.81 35.27
N GLN A 33 -4.46 16.75 36.18
CA GLN A 33 -5.30 17.94 36.09
C GLN A 33 -4.66 19.14 35.37
N ASP A 34 -5.50 19.97 34.75
CA ASP A 34 -5.20 21.35 34.33
C ASP A 34 -4.76 22.25 35.51
N PRO A 35 -4.04 23.34 35.22
CA PRO A 35 -4.72 24.62 35.42
C PRO A 35 -4.54 25.63 34.26
N VAL A 36 -5.64 26.36 34.10
CA VAL A 36 -5.90 27.60 33.33
C VAL A 36 -4.79 28.65 33.43
N GLU A 37 -4.41 29.21 32.28
CA GLU A 37 -4.07 30.64 32.16
C GLU A 37 -4.34 31.16 30.72
N GLU A 38 -5.03 32.30 30.64
CA GLU A 38 -5.52 32.99 29.44
C GLU A 38 -4.54 34.15 29.03
N PRO A 39 -4.74 34.89 27.92
CA PRO A 39 -3.93 34.80 26.72
C PRO A 39 -2.97 35.98 26.51
N ALA A 40 -1.87 35.76 25.77
CA ALA A 40 -1.05 36.83 25.20
C ALA A 40 -1.10 36.81 23.66
N THR A 41 -1.43 37.98 23.12
CA THR A 41 -1.74 38.33 21.74
C THR A 41 -0.64 38.08 20.68
N THR A 42 -1.09 37.50 19.57
CA THR A 42 -0.86 37.88 18.16
C THR A 42 0.56 37.81 17.57
N LYS A 43 0.75 36.83 16.66
CA LYS A 43 1.17 37.08 15.26
C LYS A 43 0.52 36.03 14.35
N GLU A 44 -0.26 36.47 13.35
CA GLU A 44 -0.80 35.57 12.32
C GLU A 44 0.34 34.94 11.49
N PRO A 45 0.34 33.62 11.28
CA PRO A 45 1.16 33.01 10.25
C PRO A 45 0.40 33.03 8.91
N GLY A 46 1.08 33.55 7.89
CA GLY A 46 0.62 33.60 6.51
C GLY A 46 0.17 32.23 6.00
N ARG A 47 -0.97 32.26 5.31
CA ARG A 47 -1.67 31.14 4.70
C ARG A 47 -0.81 30.39 3.69
N ALA A 48 -0.25 29.25 4.10
CA ALA A 48 0.12 28.15 3.21
C ALA A 48 -0.90 27.00 3.42
N GLY A 49 -1.34 26.40 2.31
CA GLY A 49 -2.52 25.53 2.23
C GLY A 49 -2.69 24.52 3.36
N ASN A 50 -3.86 24.57 3.99
CA ASN A 50 -4.60 23.52 4.71
C ASN A 50 -3.78 22.45 5.45
N LEU A 51 -2.71 22.83 6.15
CA LEU A 51 -2.07 21.94 7.11
C LEU A 51 -2.66 22.27 8.48
N THR A 52 -3.67 21.49 8.88
CA THR A 52 -4.23 21.60 10.23
C THR A 52 -3.18 21.08 11.21
N VAL A 53 -2.35 21.96 11.73
CA VAL A 53 -1.40 21.65 12.81
C VAL A 53 -2.21 21.54 14.09
N ILE A 54 -2.52 20.31 14.49
CA ILE A 54 -3.03 20.04 15.83
C ILE A 54 -1.83 20.16 16.76
N LEU A 55 -1.73 21.28 17.49
CA LEU A 55 -0.77 21.45 18.57
C LEU A 55 -1.16 20.52 19.73
N VAL A 56 -0.61 19.31 19.72
CA VAL A 56 -0.65 18.41 20.86
C VAL A 56 0.39 18.91 21.85
N ALA A 57 -0.03 19.31 23.05
CA ALA A 57 0.85 19.61 24.18
C ALA A 57 1.44 18.28 24.73
N GLY A 58 2.32 17.68 23.95
CA GLY A 58 3.14 16.53 24.29
C GLY A 58 4.53 16.77 23.73
N ASP A 59 5.56 16.31 24.45
CA ASP A 59 7.01 16.52 24.21
C ASP A 59 7.31 17.17 22.84
N SER A 60 7.54 18.49 22.84
CA SER A 60 7.62 19.38 21.68
C SER A 60 8.80 19.10 20.74
N ARG A 61 9.43 17.93 20.88
CA ARG A 61 10.46 17.45 19.98
C ARG A 61 9.77 17.05 18.68
N LEU A 62 9.85 17.94 17.70
CA LEU A 62 9.58 17.57 16.31
C LEU A 62 10.31 16.25 16.02
N PRO A 63 9.62 15.26 15.41
CA PRO A 63 10.30 14.03 15.00
C PRO A 63 11.51 14.42 14.16
N GLN A 64 12.69 13.92 14.55
CA GLN A 64 13.89 14.20 13.78
C GLN A 64 13.72 13.56 12.40
N ALA A 65 13.85 14.37 11.36
CA ALA A 65 13.86 13.87 10.00
C ALA A 65 15.07 12.94 9.84
N VAL A 66 14.84 11.70 9.43
CA VAL A 66 15.92 10.80 9.02
C VAL A 66 16.36 11.23 7.62
N PRO A 67 17.62 11.66 7.42
CA PRO A 67 18.08 12.03 6.08
C PRO A 67 18.04 10.79 5.17
N ILE A 68 17.45 10.93 3.98
CA ILE A 68 17.52 9.89 2.95
C ILE A 68 18.99 9.70 2.58
N PRO A 69 19.56 8.49 2.72
CA PRO A 69 20.96 8.23 2.38
C PRO A 69 21.25 8.64 0.93
N SER A 70 22.40 9.28 0.71
CA SER A 70 22.83 9.64 -0.65
C SER A 70 22.95 8.40 -1.55
N SER A 71 23.30 7.25 -0.98
CA SER A 71 23.35 5.96 -1.67
C SER A 71 22.02 5.49 -2.27
N TRP A 72 20.88 6.05 -1.84
CA TRP A 72 19.58 5.73 -2.42
C TRP A 72 19.30 6.54 -3.70
N ARG A 73 20.04 7.62 -3.95
CA ARG A 73 19.86 8.46 -5.14
C ARG A 73 20.42 7.80 -6.40
N ASP A 74 21.38 6.90 -6.22
CA ASP A 74 22.14 6.26 -7.31
C ASP A 74 21.72 4.80 -7.54
N ILE A 75 20.59 4.36 -6.94
CA ILE A 75 20.02 3.04 -7.24
C ILE A 75 19.37 3.13 -8.61
N GLU A 76 20.00 2.51 -9.61
CA GLU A 76 19.40 2.37 -10.93
C GLU A 76 18.12 1.52 -10.78
N PRO A 77 16.97 2.01 -11.27
CA PRO A 77 15.74 1.22 -11.23
C PRO A 77 15.95 -0.04 -12.06
N GLU A 78 15.64 -1.19 -11.47
CA GLU A 78 15.62 -2.44 -12.20
C GLU A 78 14.59 -2.33 -13.32
N LYS A 79 15.05 -2.46 -14.56
CA LYS A 79 14.16 -2.56 -15.72
C LYS A 79 13.57 -3.96 -15.74
N CYS A 80 12.42 -4.14 -15.10
CA CYS A 80 11.63 -5.35 -15.25
C CYS A 80 10.83 -5.25 -16.55
N GLU A 81 11.35 -5.84 -17.62
CA GLU A 81 10.58 -6.06 -18.83
C GLU A 81 9.57 -7.20 -18.60
N PRO A 82 8.28 -7.02 -18.94
CA PRO A 82 7.31 -8.09 -18.77
C PRO A 82 7.64 -9.29 -19.67
N SER A 83 7.59 -10.48 -19.08
CA SER A 83 7.83 -11.75 -19.76
C SER A 83 6.64 -12.17 -20.62
N GLU A 84 6.84 -13.17 -21.49
CA GLU A 84 5.72 -13.76 -22.25
C GLU A 84 4.64 -14.38 -21.35
N GLU A 85 4.99 -14.82 -20.14
CA GLU A 85 4.02 -15.29 -19.14
C GLU A 85 3.17 -14.12 -18.61
N ASP A 86 3.78 -12.96 -18.33
CA ASP A 86 3.06 -11.76 -17.90
C ASP A 86 2.09 -11.28 -18.99
N TRP A 87 2.51 -11.34 -20.26
CA TRP A 87 1.64 -10.99 -21.37
C TRP A 87 0.49 -11.98 -21.59
N ALA A 88 0.75 -13.27 -21.39
CA ALA A 88 -0.30 -14.29 -21.42
C ALA A 88 -1.31 -14.05 -20.28
N PHE A 89 -0.83 -13.73 -19.07
CA PHE A 89 -1.68 -13.37 -17.95
C PHE A 89 -2.57 -12.15 -18.26
N ILE A 90 -2.01 -11.08 -18.84
CA ILE A 90 -2.78 -9.90 -19.24
C ILE A 90 -3.86 -10.26 -20.28
N ARG A 91 -3.52 -11.12 -21.25
CA ARG A 91 -4.48 -11.62 -22.25
C ARG A 91 -5.65 -12.35 -21.59
N ASP A 92 -5.34 -13.22 -20.62
CA ASP A 92 -6.34 -14.02 -19.91
C ASP A 92 -7.20 -13.18 -18.95
N ALA A 93 -6.62 -12.14 -18.36
CA ALA A 93 -7.31 -11.20 -17.48
C ALA A 93 -8.40 -10.39 -18.18
N ALA A 94 -8.26 -10.13 -19.48
CA ALA A 94 -9.23 -9.39 -20.29
C ALA A 94 -10.44 -10.25 -20.71
N THR A 95 -11.15 -10.82 -19.73
CA THR A 95 -12.19 -11.85 -19.92
C THR A 95 -13.41 -11.39 -20.73
N ASN A 96 -13.67 -10.08 -20.79
CA ASN A 96 -14.82 -9.49 -21.48
C ASN A 96 -14.54 -9.14 -22.96
N LEU A 97 -13.34 -9.41 -23.47
CA LEU A 97 -12.95 -9.16 -24.85
C LEU A 97 -12.96 -10.45 -25.69
N SER A 98 -13.20 -10.34 -27.00
CA SER A 98 -12.98 -11.47 -27.93
C SER A 98 -11.48 -11.81 -28.04
N GLU A 99 -11.13 -12.97 -28.60
CA GLU A 99 -9.72 -13.35 -28.76
C GLU A 99 -8.93 -12.41 -29.69
N GLU A 100 -9.59 -11.86 -30.71
CA GLU A 100 -9.03 -10.84 -31.59
C GLU A 100 -8.81 -9.52 -30.84
N GLU A 101 -9.77 -9.11 -30.02
CA GLU A 101 -9.69 -7.91 -29.20
C GLU A 101 -8.62 -8.03 -28.12
N LYS A 102 -8.51 -9.18 -27.45
CA LYS A 102 -7.43 -9.49 -26.50
C LYS A 102 -6.06 -9.39 -27.16
N THR A 103 -5.92 -9.97 -28.34
CA THR A 103 -4.66 -9.93 -29.10
C THR A 103 -4.29 -8.49 -29.44
N ARG A 104 -5.24 -7.70 -29.95
CA ARG A 104 -5.02 -6.27 -30.23
C ARG A 104 -4.66 -5.50 -28.95
N PHE A 105 -5.43 -5.70 -27.88
CA PHE A 105 -5.20 -5.04 -26.59
C PHE A 105 -3.79 -5.28 -26.05
N VAL A 106 -3.33 -6.54 -26.04
CA VAL A 106 -1.97 -6.88 -25.58
C VAL A 106 -0.91 -6.26 -26.49
N THR A 107 -1.10 -6.27 -27.82
CA THR A 107 -0.17 -5.63 -28.76
C THR A 107 -0.08 -4.14 -28.51
N ASP A 108 -1.20 -3.43 -28.42
CA ASP A 108 -1.22 -1.99 -28.22
C ASP A 108 -0.54 -1.61 -26.88
N VAL A 109 -0.78 -2.39 -25.82
CA VAL A 109 -0.11 -2.21 -24.53
C VAL A 109 1.39 -2.47 -24.65
N ARG A 110 1.83 -3.55 -25.34
CA ARG A 110 3.25 -3.82 -25.57
C ARG A 110 3.95 -2.66 -26.28
N GLU A 111 3.32 -2.10 -27.31
CA GLU A 111 3.84 -0.93 -28.03
C GLU A 111 3.95 0.31 -27.15
N ILE A 112 3.02 0.52 -26.20
CA ILE A 112 3.10 1.61 -25.21
C ILE A 112 4.32 1.42 -24.31
N TYR A 113 4.53 0.21 -23.76
CA TYR A 113 5.68 -0.07 -22.88
C TYR A 113 7.02 0.00 -23.62
N ALA A 114 7.06 -0.37 -24.90
CA ALA A 114 8.24 -0.23 -25.75
C ALA A 114 8.52 1.23 -26.16
N GLY A 115 7.56 2.14 -25.97
CA GLY A 115 7.65 3.53 -26.45
C GLY A 115 7.48 3.65 -27.96
N GLU A 116 6.87 2.66 -28.60
CA GLU A 116 6.68 2.55 -30.04
C GLU A 116 5.23 2.83 -30.49
N SER A 117 4.31 3.03 -29.54
CA SER A 117 2.89 3.26 -29.83
C SER A 117 2.65 4.50 -30.69
N THR A 118 1.79 4.34 -31.70
CA THR A 118 1.32 5.44 -32.57
C THR A 118 0.04 6.11 -32.06
N LEU A 119 -0.52 5.61 -30.95
CA LEU A 119 -1.74 6.13 -30.33
C LEU A 119 -1.50 7.49 -29.69
N SER A 120 -2.55 8.30 -29.65
CA SER A 120 -2.52 9.56 -28.91
C SER A 120 -2.42 9.33 -27.40
N GLN A 121 -1.92 10.32 -26.65
CA GLN A 121 -1.77 10.19 -25.19
C GLN A 121 -3.08 9.79 -24.49
N GLY A 122 -4.23 10.33 -24.92
CA GLY A 122 -5.52 9.97 -24.32
C GLY A 122 -5.91 8.52 -24.56
N GLU A 123 -5.63 7.98 -25.75
CA GLU A 123 -5.87 6.56 -26.07
C GLU A 123 -4.93 5.65 -25.27
N GLN A 124 -3.67 6.05 -25.09
CA GLN A 124 -2.72 5.35 -24.24
C GLN A 124 -3.20 5.33 -22.78
N ASP A 125 -3.62 6.48 -22.24
CA ASP A 125 -4.12 6.61 -20.87
C ASP A 125 -5.35 5.71 -20.63
N ASP A 126 -6.27 5.64 -21.60
CA ASP A 126 -7.46 4.80 -21.51
C ASP A 126 -7.13 3.30 -21.60
N LEU A 127 -6.17 2.90 -22.45
CA LEU A 127 -5.66 1.53 -22.49
C LEU A 127 -4.98 1.13 -21.18
N LEU A 128 -4.12 1.98 -20.63
CA LEU A 128 -3.43 1.72 -19.36
C LEU A 128 -4.42 1.67 -18.18
N ARG A 129 -5.47 2.49 -18.20
CA ARG A 129 -6.55 2.40 -17.20
C ARG A 129 -7.31 1.08 -17.31
N ARG A 130 -7.61 0.62 -18.53
CA ARG A 130 -8.22 -0.70 -18.76
C ARG A 130 -7.32 -1.84 -18.32
N LEU A 131 -6.01 -1.76 -18.59
CA LEU A 131 -5.03 -2.71 -18.09
C LEU A 131 -5.09 -2.80 -16.56
N GLY A 132 -5.05 -1.67 -15.87
CA GLY A 132 -5.18 -1.62 -14.41
C GLY A 132 -6.46 -2.28 -13.90
N TYR A 133 -7.59 -2.02 -14.56
CA TYR A 133 -8.87 -2.67 -14.24
C TYR A 133 -8.79 -4.20 -14.37
N TYR A 134 -8.27 -4.72 -15.48
CA TYR A 134 -8.14 -6.17 -15.69
C TYR A 134 -7.19 -6.84 -14.70
N LEU A 135 -6.08 -6.19 -14.36
CA LEU A 135 -5.14 -6.71 -13.37
C LEU A 135 -5.78 -6.80 -11.98
N ILE A 136 -6.51 -5.77 -11.56
CA ILE A 136 -7.24 -5.77 -10.29
C ILE A 136 -8.31 -6.87 -10.30
N GLU A 137 -9.12 -6.95 -11.35
CA GLU A 137 -10.18 -7.97 -11.45
C GLU A 137 -9.62 -9.39 -11.40
N ALA A 138 -8.51 -9.65 -12.10
CA ALA A 138 -7.87 -10.96 -12.11
C ALA A 138 -7.16 -11.34 -10.80
N THR A 139 -6.72 -10.36 -10.00
CA THR A 139 -5.95 -10.60 -8.76
C THR A 139 -6.78 -10.48 -7.48
N GLU A 140 -7.80 -9.63 -7.46
CA GLU A 140 -8.68 -9.38 -6.32
C GLU A 140 -10.06 -10.05 -6.48
N GLY A 141 -10.44 -10.47 -7.70
CA GLY A 141 -11.76 -11.03 -8.03
C GLY A 141 -12.04 -12.45 -7.55
N ALA A 142 -11.09 -13.12 -6.89
CA ALA A 142 -11.36 -14.34 -6.14
C ALA A 142 -12.02 -13.97 -4.80
N GLY A 143 -13.27 -13.51 -4.87
CA GLY A 143 -14.08 -13.21 -3.71
C GLY A 143 -14.04 -14.39 -2.72
N THR A 144 -13.55 -14.15 -1.51
CA THR A 144 -13.93 -14.99 -0.38
C THR A 144 -15.44 -14.92 -0.28
N ALA A 145 -16.11 -16.03 -0.62
CA ALA A 145 -17.53 -16.19 -0.39
C ALA A 145 -17.84 -15.89 1.11
N PRO A 146 -18.98 -15.25 1.41
CA PRO A 146 -19.39 -14.96 2.78
C PRO A 146 -19.51 -16.22 3.65
#